data_AF-A0A2W6AUC0-F1
#
_entry.id   AF-A0A2W6AUC0-F1
#
_cell.length_a   1.000
_cell.length_b   1.000
_cell.length_c   1.000
_cell.angle_alpha   90.00
_cell.angle_beta   90.00
_cell.angle_gamma   90.00
#
_symmetry.space_group_name_H-M   'P 1'
#
loop_
_entity.id
_entity.type
_entity.pdbx_description
1 polymer ?
#
loop_
_entity_poly.entity_id
_entity_poly.type
_entity_poly.pdbx_seq_one_letter_code
_entity_poly.pdbx_strand_id
1 'polypeptide(L)' 'MSRLPVHQPPPPLVIAELLRAGLSLSTATAMEPWKAREVLELLRASLRNDPRLEPVAPARGTI' A
#
# COMPACT_ATOMS: atom_id res chain seq x y z
N MET A 1 2.19 -11.30 36.02
CA MET A 1 2.85 -10.23 35.26
C MET A 1 2.39 -10.34 33.81
N SER A 2 1.55 -9.42 33.34
CA SER A 2 1.07 -9.42 31.95
C SER A 2 2.19 -8.93 31.04
N ARG A 3 2.69 -9.80 30.17
CA ARG A 3 3.71 -9.46 29.17
C ARG A 3 3.09 -8.42 28.23
N LEU A 4 3.65 -7.21 28.19
CA LEU A 4 3.21 -6.20 27.21
C LEU A 4 3.33 -6.82 25.81
N PRO A 5 2.31 -6.67 24.94
CA PRO A 5 2.42 -7.13 23.57
C PRO A 5 3.63 -6.42 22.95
N VAL A 6 4.64 -7.22 22.60
CA VAL A 6 5.81 -6.72 21.87
C VAL A 6 5.27 -6.28 20.52
N HIS A 7 5.32 -4.99 20.24
CA HIS A 7 5.05 -4.47 18.91
C HIS A 7 5.95 -5.22 17.93
N GLN A 8 5.34 -5.92 16.98
CA GLN A 8 6.08 -6.62 15.93
C GLN A 8 5.92 -5.82 14.65
N PRO A 9 7.01 -5.40 14.02
CA PRO A 9 6.92 -4.72 12.74
C PRO A 9 6.28 -5.67 11.69
N PRO A 10 5.63 -5.13 10.65
CA PRO A 10 5.05 -5.95 9.60
C PRO A 10 6.12 -6.76 8.86
N PRO A 11 5.74 -7.84 8.16
CA PRO A 11 6.68 -8.60 7.34
C PRO A 11 7.41 -7.68 6.34
N PRO A 12 8.71 -7.92 6.04
CA PRO A 12 9.49 -7.05 5.17
C PRO A 12 8.87 -6.80 3.78
N LEU A 13 8.20 -7.82 3.23
CA LEU A 13 7.49 -7.69 1.95
C LEU A 13 6.32 -6.70 2.05
N VAL A 14 5.59 -6.66 3.16
CA VAL A 14 4.49 -5.70 3.37
C VAL A 14 5.05 -4.29 3.50
N ILE A 15 6.16 -4.13 4.24
CA ILE A 15 6.85 -2.84 4.36
C ILE A 15 7.28 -2.32 2.98
N ALA A 16 7.92 -3.16 2.17
CA ALA A 16 8.38 -2.77 0.83
C ALA A 16 7.24 -2.33 -0.09
N GLU A 17 6.10 -3.00 -0.04
CA GLU A 17 4.93 -2.63 -0.84
C GLU A 17 4.27 -1.32 -0.33
N LEU A 18 4.23 -1.09 0.99
CA LEU A 18 3.76 0.17 1.56
C LEU A 18 4.68 1.34 1.18
N LEU A 19 6.00 1.14 1.19
CA LEU A 19 6.98 2.12 0.71
C LEU A 19 6.75 2.43 -0.78
N ARG A 20 6.50 1.40 -1.61
CA ARG A 20 6.20 1.59 -3.04
C ARG A 20 4.89 2.36 -3.25
N ALA A 21 3.92 2.19 -2.35
CA ALA A 21 2.69 2.98 -2.33
C ALA A 21 2.86 4.40 -1.76
N GLY A 22 4.09 4.80 -1.40
CA GLY A 22 4.43 6.18 -0.99
C GLY A 22 4.44 6.43 0.52
N LEU A 23 4.29 5.39 1.35
CA LEU A 23 4.41 5.56 2.79
C LEU A 23 5.88 5.71 3.20
N SER A 24 6.13 6.40 4.32
CA SER A 24 7.47 6.47 4.90
C SER A 24 7.83 5.18 5.62
N LEU A 25 9.14 4.92 5.74
CA LEU A 25 9.66 3.74 6.44
C LEU A 25 9.20 3.71 7.90
N SER A 26 9.33 4.82 8.62
CA SER A 26 8.92 4.92 10.02
C SER A 26 7.44 4.58 10.21
N THR A 27 6.59 5.07 9.29
CA THR A 27 5.15 4.76 9.31
C THR A 27 4.91 3.29 9.02
N ALA A 28 5.55 2.71 8.00
CA ALA A 28 5.37 1.30 7.64
C ALA A 28 5.85 0.35 8.75
N THR A 29 6.96 0.65 9.42
CA THR A 29 7.51 -0.20 10.49
C THR A 29 6.76 -0.06 11.82
N ALA A 30 6.10 1.07 12.07
CA ALA A 30 5.35 1.32 13.30
C ALA A 30 3.95 0.68 13.31
N MET A 31 3.49 0.14 12.18
CA MET A 31 2.19 -0.54 12.12
C MET A 31 2.25 -1.94 12.71
N GLU A 32 1.14 -2.36 13.33
CA GLU A 32 0.92 -3.77 13.60
C GLU A 32 0.79 -4.55 12.28
N PRO A 33 1.19 -5.83 12.22
CA PRO A 33 1.22 -6.59 10.96
C PRO A 33 -0.14 -6.72 10.28
N TRP A 34 -1.21 -6.84 11.06
CA TRP A 34 -2.58 -6.95 10.54
C TRP A 34 -3.02 -5.63 9.88
N LYS A 35 -2.75 -4.50 10.53
CA LYS A 35 -3.13 -3.15 10.06
C LYS A 35 -2.37 -2.78 8.79
N ALA A 36 -1.08 -3.11 8.72
CA ALA A 36 -0.27 -2.89 7.53
C ALA A 36 -0.84 -3.64 6.31
N ARG A 37 -1.41 -4.83 6.51
CA ARG A 37 -2.05 -5.61 5.46
C ARG A 37 -3.33 -4.93 4.95
N GLU A 38 -4.19 -4.48 5.86
CA GLU A 38 -5.43 -3.78 5.51
C GLU A 38 -5.18 -2.47 4.77
N VAL A 39 -4.20 -1.68 5.23
CA VAL A 39 -3.79 -0.44 4.56
C VAL A 39 -3.29 -0.74 3.14
N LEU A 40 -2.47 -1.77 2.97
CA LEU A 40 -1.97 -2.16 1.65
C LEU A 40 -3.12 -2.57 0.71
N GLU A 41 -4.10 -3.33 1.20
CA GLU A 41 -5.28 -3.69 0.42
C GLU A 41 -6.15 -2.48 0.05
N LEU A 42 -6.32 -1.53 0.96
CA LEU A 42 -7.02 -0.28 0.69
C LEU A 42 -6.30 0.54 -0.40
N LEU A 43 -4.98 0.70 -0.31
CA LEU A 43 -4.18 1.42 -1.31
C LEU A 43 -4.28 0.74 -2.68
N ARG A 44 -4.21 -0.58 -2.73
CA ARG A 44 -4.40 -1.35 -3.98
C ARG A 44 -5.80 -1.16 -4.56
N ALA A 45 -6.84 -1.14 -3.72
CA ALA A 45 -8.20 -0.88 -4.16
C ALA A 45 -8.35 0.56 -4.69
N SER A 46 -7.75 1.55 -4.04
CA SER A 46 -7.74 2.94 -4.52
C SER A 46 -7.05 3.10 -5.87
N LEU A 47 -5.89 2.47 -6.08
CA LEU A 47 -5.21 2.49 -7.39
C LEU A 47 -6.06 1.86 -8.49
N ARG A 48 -6.73 0.73 -8.22
CA ARG A 48 -7.62 0.08 -9.20
C ARG A 48 -8.83 0.93 -9.57
N ASN A 49 -9.28 1.77 -8.65
CA ASN A 49 -10.45 2.63 -8.82
C ASN A 49 -10.07 4.05 -9.28
N ASP A 50 -8.81 4.32 -9.63
CA ASP A 50 -8.40 5.63 -10.15
C ASP A 50 -8.72 5.72 -11.67
N PRO A 51 -9.72 6.52 -12.09
CA PRO A 51 -10.11 6.66 -13.49
C PRO A 51 -9.06 7.40 -14.34
N ARG A 52 -7.99 7.95 -13.74
CA ARG A 52 -6.90 8.61 -14.47
C ARG A 52 -5.81 7.63 -14.95
N LEU A 53 -5.90 6.36 -14.57
CA LEU A 53 -5.03 5.28 -15.07
C LEU A 53 -5.63 4.55 -16.27
N GLU A 54 -6.75 5.03 -16.83
CA GLU A 54 -7.22 4.61 -18.14
C GLU A 54 -6.07 4.81 -19.15
N PRO A 55 -5.65 3.76 -19.88
CA PRO A 55 -4.65 3.92 -20.92
C PRO A 55 -5.22 4.93 -21.90
N VAL A 56 -4.54 6.06 -22.07
CA VAL A 56 -4.89 7.05 -23.08
C VAL A 56 -4.87 6.29 -24.41
N ALA A 57 -6.05 5.93 -24.91
CA ALA A 57 -6.17 5.30 -26.21
C ALA A 57 -5.53 6.30 -27.18
N PRO A 58 -4.53 5.90 -27.98
CA PRO A 58 -3.98 6.82 -28.96
C PRO A 58 -5.14 7.25 -29.83
N ALA A 59 -5.40 8.56 -29.87
CA ALA A 59 -6.43 9.15 -30.71
C ALA A 59 -6.20 8.62 -32.12
N ARG A 60 -7.07 7.70 -32.54
CA ARG A 60 -6.97 7.03 -33.83
C ARG A 60 -7.30 8.11 -34.85
N GLY A 61 -6.26 8.78 -35.33
CA GLY A 61 -6.35 9.84 -36.30
C GLY A 61 -7.10 9.32 -37.53
N THR A 62 -8.23 9.97 -37.82
CA THR A 62 -8.95 9.80 -39.06
C THR A 62 -8.12 10.43 -40.17
N ILE A 63 -7.73 9.65 -41.17
CA ILE A 63 -7.31 10.11 -42.50
C ILE A 63 -8.22 9.40 -43.50
#